data_AF-A0A5Q4DYI4-F1
#
_entry.id   AF-A0A5Q4DYI4-F1
#
_cell.length_a   1.000
_cell.length_b   1.000
_cell.length_c   1.000
_cell.angle_alpha   90.00
_cell.angle_beta   90.00
_cell.angle_gamma   90.00
#
_symmetry.space_group_name_H-M   'P 1'
#
loop_
_entity.id
_entity.type
_entity.pdbx_description
1 polymer ?
#
loop_
_entity_poly.entity_id
_entity_poly.type
_entity_poly.pdbx_seq_one_letter_code
_entity_poly.pdbx_strand_id
1 'polypeptide(L)'
;FMSGVLWGFAARGAEAAWTGYALSVGPALWAFFFVGGGPVQALTALITGFVLLLVIDLQFSRWGLTPRWWMQLRLILTVPVVLCLAAGLWLG
;
A
#
# COMPACT_ATOMS: atom_id res chain seq x y z
N PHE A 1 -2.08 6.06 -4.28
CA PHE A 1 -1.67 4.66 -3.99
C PHE A 1 -2.54 3.67 -4.76
N MET A 2 -2.02 2.46 -5.01
CA MET A 2 -2.75 1.38 -5.72
C MET A 2 -3.59 0.50 -4.77
N SER A 3 -4.27 1.08 -3.77
CA SER A 3 -5.00 0.31 -2.75
C SER A 3 -6.44 -0.06 -3.14
N GLY A 4 -7.04 0.63 -4.12
CA GLY A 4 -8.44 0.41 -4.52
C GLY A 4 -8.77 -1.02 -4.97
N VAL A 5 -7.79 -1.75 -5.52
CA VAL A 5 -7.97 -3.16 -5.94
C VAL A 5 -8.23 -4.08 -4.73
N LEU A 6 -7.69 -3.75 -3.55
CA LEU A 6 -7.90 -4.52 -2.33
C LEU A 6 -9.36 -4.50 -1.87
N TRP A 7 -10.10 -3.44 -2.17
CA TRP A 7 -11.53 -3.35 -1.86
C TRP A 7 -12.33 -4.42 -2.61
N GLY A 8 -11.97 -4.69 -3.88
CA GLY A 8 -12.58 -5.76 -4.67
C GLY A 8 -12.29 -7.16 -4.13
N PHE A 9 -11.08 -7.38 -3.57
CA PHE A 9 -10.76 -8.64 -2.89
C PHE A 9 -11.50 -8.80 -1.57
N ALA A 10 -11.64 -7.72 -0.81
CA ALA A 10 -12.43 -7.71 0.43
C ALA A 10 -13.91 -8.07 0.14
N ALA A 11 -14.49 -7.53 -0.93
CA ALA A 11 -15.87 -7.82 -1.31
C ALA A 11 -16.12 -9.27 -1.75
N ARG A 12 -15.08 -10.03 -2.12
CA ARG A 12 -15.18 -11.45 -2.48
C ARG A 12 -15.08 -12.41 -1.30
N GLY A 13 -14.48 -12.00 -0.18
CA GLY A 13 -14.31 -12.83 1.00
C GLY A 13 -15.57 -12.86 1.85
N ALA A 14 -16.37 -13.93 1.76
CA ALA A 14 -17.62 -14.06 2.51
C ALA A 14 -17.45 -14.10 4.05
N GLU A 15 -16.23 -14.31 4.57
CA GLU A 15 -15.97 -14.40 6.02
C GLU A 15 -14.89 -13.41 6.55
N ALA A 16 -14.55 -12.37 5.80
CA ALA A 16 -13.67 -11.31 6.32
C ALA A 16 -14.44 -10.00 6.46
N ALA A 17 -14.99 -9.83 7.67
CA ALA A 17 -15.52 -8.65 8.34
C ALA A 17 -14.97 -7.29 7.87
N TRP A 18 -15.67 -6.21 8.24
CA TRP A 18 -15.33 -4.78 8.10
C TRP A 18 -13.82 -4.42 8.08
N THR A 19 -12.98 -5.21 8.76
CA THR A 19 -11.51 -5.18 8.71
C THR A 19 -10.94 -5.18 7.30
N GLY A 20 -11.44 -5.98 6.35
CA GLY A 20 -10.94 -5.99 4.97
C GLY A 20 -11.14 -4.65 4.28
N TYR A 21 -12.34 -4.07 4.46
CA TYR A 21 -12.65 -2.73 3.94
C TYR A 21 -11.81 -1.65 4.63
N ALA A 22 -11.69 -1.68 5.96
CA ALA A 22 -10.88 -0.72 6.72
C ALA A 22 -9.41 -0.73 6.26
N LEU A 23 -8.82 -1.92 6.11
CA LEU A 23 -7.44 -2.08 5.63
C LEU A 23 -7.26 -1.57 4.19
N SER A 24 -8.26 -1.75 3.31
CA SER A 24 -8.15 -1.28 1.91
C SER A 24 -8.07 0.24 1.78
N VAL A 25 -8.69 0.98 2.70
CA VAL A 25 -8.78 2.46 2.66
C VAL A 25 -7.65 3.12 3.46
N GLY A 26 -7.09 2.44 4.46
CA GLY A 26 -6.02 2.96 5.33
C GLY A 26 -4.87 3.67 4.61
N PRO A 27 -4.26 3.07 3.56
CA PRO A 27 -3.17 3.71 2.80
C PRO A 27 -3.58 5.01 2.11
N ALA A 28 -4.83 5.12 1.62
CA ALA A 28 -5.31 6.34 0.99
C ALA A 28 -5.49 7.47 2.02
N LEU A 29 -6.03 7.14 3.21
CA LEU A 29 -6.13 8.08 4.32
C LEU A 29 -4.76 8.52 4.82
N TRP A 30 -3.80 7.61 4.91
CA TRP A 30 -2.42 7.93 5.23
C TRP A 30 -1.84 8.98 4.28
N ALA A 31 -1.97 8.77 2.96
CA ALA A 31 -1.53 9.77 1.99
C ALA A 31 -2.20 11.13 2.21
N PHE A 32 -3.53 11.12 2.40
CA PHE A 32 -4.32 12.33 2.55
C PHE A 32 -3.86 13.21 3.73
N PHE A 33 -3.53 12.60 4.88
CA PHE A 33 -3.15 13.35 6.07
C PHE A 33 -1.66 13.73 6.13
N PHE A 34 -0.77 12.90 5.56
CA PHE A 34 0.68 13.05 5.81
C PHE A 34 1.48 13.60 4.63
N VAL A 35 0.93 13.60 3.41
CA VAL A 35 1.60 14.16 2.22
C VAL A 35 1.21 15.63 2.07
N GLY A 36 1.90 16.54 2.76
CA GLY A 36 1.57 17.98 2.66
C GLY A 36 2.56 19.00 3.23
N GLY A 37 3.38 18.69 4.23
CA GLY A 37 4.22 19.70 4.90
C GLY A 37 5.64 19.89 4.35
N GLY A 38 5.88 19.59 3.06
CA GLY A 38 7.15 19.82 2.36
C GLY A 38 7.76 18.58 1.70
N PRO A 39 8.80 18.74 0.87
CA PRO A 39 9.34 17.66 0.03
C PRO A 39 9.86 16.48 0.85
N VAL A 40 10.67 16.71 1.89
CA VAL A 40 11.20 15.65 2.76
C VAL A 40 10.08 14.88 3.48
N GLN A 41 9.09 15.60 4.02
CA GLN A 41 7.96 14.97 4.71
C GLN A 41 7.09 14.17 3.73
N ALA A 42 6.84 14.73 2.54
CA ALA A 42 6.07 14.05 1.50
C ALA A 42 6.76 12.76 1.03
N LEU A 43 8.06 12.81 0.75
CA LEU A 43 8.85 11.62 0.36
C LEU A 43 8.81 10.55 1.45
N THR A 44 9.05 10.95 2.71
CA THR A 44 9.02 10.03 3.85
C THR A 44 7.63 9.39 4.01
N ALA A 45 6.56 10.20 3.96
CA ALA A 45 5.19 9.73 4.08
C ALA A 45 4.79 8.78 2.95
N LEU A 46 5.25 9.03 1.71
CA LEU A 46 4.99 8.17 0.56
C LEU A 46 5.72 6.82 0.70
N ILE A 47 6.99 6.81 1.12
CA ILE A 47 7.74 5.57 1.38
C ILE A 47 7.00 4.75 2.45
N THR A 48 6.65 5.36 3.58
CA THR A 48 5.91 4.68 4.65
C THR A 48 4.57 4.13 4.14
N GLY A 49 3.83 4.91 3.35
CA GLY A 49 2.56 4.47 2.78
C GLY A 49 2.69 3.27 1.83
N PHE A 50 3.74 3.22 1.00
CA PHE A 50 4.02 2.05 0.15
C PHE A 50 4.42 0.81 0.95
N VAL A 51 5.22 0.96 2.01
CA VAL A 51 5.59 -0.15 2.90
C VAL A 51 4.35 -0.70 3.62
N LEU A 52 3.52 0.19 4.21
CA LEU A 52 2.28 -0.20 4.87
C LEU A 52 1.32 -0.91 3.91
N LEU A 53 1.19 -0.38 2.68
CA LEU A 53 0.38 -1.01 1.64
C LEU A 53 0.84 -2.43 1.33
N LEU A 54 2.15 -2.65 1.19
CA LEU A 54 2.73 -3.97 0.90
C LEU A 54 2.51 -4.97 2.04
N VAL A 55 2.54 -4.52 3.30
CA VAL A 55 2.18 -5.35 4.46
C VAL A 55 0.70 -5.76 4.41
N ILE A 56 -0.19 -4.84 4.01
CA ILE A 56 -1.61 -5.14 3.83
C ILE A 56 -1.82 -6.13 2.68
N ASP A 57 -1.12 -5.97 1.55
CA ASP A 57 -1.15 -6.94 0.45
C ASP A 57 -0.77 -8.35 0.89
N LEU A 58 0.27 -8.45 1.74
CA LEU A 58 0.71 -9.72 2.31
C LEU A 58 -0.40 -10.35 3.17
N GLN A 59 -1.10 -9.54 3.98
CA GLN A 59 -2.19 -10.03 4.80
C GLN A 59 -3.36 -10.55 3.97
N PHE A 60 -3.74 -9.82 2.90
CA PHE A 60 -4.76 -10.27 1.95
C PHE A 60 -4.35 -11.57 1.23
N SER A 61 -3.06 -11.72 0.93
CA SER A 61 -2.52 -12.96 0.36
C SER A 61 -2.57 -14.12 1.35
N ARG A 62 -2.26 -13.89 2.62
CA ARG A 62 -2.36 -14.90 3.70
C ARG A 62 -3.81 -15.35 3.95
N TRP A 63 -4.78 -14.45 3.78
CA TRP A 63 -6.20 -14.77 3.82
C TRP A 63 -6.71 -15.51 2.57
N GLY A 64 -5.85 -15.76 1.59
CA GLY A 64 -6.23 -16.44 0.35
C GLY A 64 -7.17 -15.62 -0.55
N LEU A 65 -7.30 -14.31 -0.30
CA LEU A 65 -8.18 -13.43 -1.07
C LEU A 65 -7.56 -13.01 -2.41
N THR A 66 -6.24 -13.13 -2.55
CA THR A 66 -5.49 -12.71 -3.74
C THR A 66 -4.94 -13.90 -4.52
N PRO A 67 -4.74 -13.75 -5.85
CA PRO A 67 -4.06 -14.76 -6.66
C PRO A 67 -2.62 -15.02 -6.17
N ARG A 68 -2.10 -16.24 -6.42
CA ARG A 68 -0.74 -16.65 -6.00
C ARG A 68 0.39 -15.74 -6.50
N TRP A 69 0.21 -15.09 -7.65
CA TRP A 69 1.18 -14.17 -8.25
C TRP A 69 1.08 -12.73 -7.74
N TRP A 70 0.10 -12.40 -6.88
CA TRP A 70 -0.18 -11.03 -6.46
C TRP A 70 1.01 -10.35 -5.80
N MET A 71 1.66 -11.01 -4.84
CA MET A 71 2.81 -10.45 -4.12
C MET A 71 4.01 -10.21 -5.04
N GLN A 72 4.23 -11.07 -6.03
CA GLN A 72 5.29 -10.86 -7.01
C GLN A 72 5.04 -9.60 -7.84
N LEU A 73 3.80 -9.40 -8.32
CA LEU A 73 3.41 -8.19 -9.02
C LEU A 73 3.59 -6.94 -8.13
N ARG A 74 3.12 -6.99 -6.88
CA ARG A 74 3.21 -5.85 -5.96
C ARG A 74 4.64 -5.47 -5.63
N LEU A 75 5.53 -6.44 -5.48
CA LEU A 75 6.96 -6.18 -5.29
C LEU A 75 7.57 -5.49 -6.51
N ILE A 76 7.31 -5.98 -7.72
CA ILE A 76 7.84 -5.38 -8.97
C ILE A 76 7.36 -3.93 -9.13
N LEU A 77 6.12 -3.62 -8.75
CA LEU A 77 5.58 -2.25 -8.84
C LEU A 77 6.05 -1.33 -7.70
N THR A 78 6.23 -1.88 -6.49
CA THR A 78 6.51 -1.07 -5.29
C THR A 78 8.00 -0.79 -5.11
N VAL A 79 8.86 -1.79 -5.35
CA VAL A 79 10.31 -1.67 -5.09
C VAL A 79 10.94 -0.53 -5.89
N PRO A 80 10.76 -0.42 -7.23
CA PRO A 80 11.34 0.68 -7.99
C PRO A 80 10.84 2.05 -7.53
N VAL A 81 9.55 2.17 -7.18
CA VAL A 81 8.97 3.42 -6.70
C VAL A 81 9.60 3.84 -5.37
N VAL A 82 9.72 2.90 -4.42
CA VAL A 82 10.34 3.18 -3.11
C VAL A 82 11.82 3.54 -3.27
N LEU A 83 12.55 2.89 -4.18
CA LEU A 83 13.94 3.23 -4.47
C LEU A 83 14.08 4.65 -5.05
N CYS A 84 13.20 5.05 -5.98
CA CYS A 84 13.19 6.42 -6.52
C CYS A 84 12.84 7.46 -5.45
N LEU A 85 11.86 7.17 -4.59
CA LEU A 85 11.51 8.08 -3.48
C LEU A 85 12.66 8.21 -2.48
N ALA A 86 13.33 7.10 -2.16
CA ALA A 86 14.51 7.12 -1.30
C ALA A 86 15.63 7.92 -1.96
N ALA A 87 15.94 7.69 -3.23
CA ALA A 87 16.96 8.47 -3.95
C ALA A 87 16.65 9.98 -3.91
N GLY A 88 15.37 10.38 -4.07
CA GLY A 88 14.96 11.78 -3.94
C GLY A 88 15.17 12.36 -2.54
N LEU A 89 15.09 11.54 -1.49
CA LEU A 89 15.37 11.94 -0.11
C LEU A 89 16.89 12.07 0.16
N TRP A 90 17.70 11.25 -0.51
CA TRP A 90 19.15 11.26 -0.35
C TRP A 90 19.84 12.36 -1.18
N LEU A 91 19.27 12.72 -2.32
CA LEU A 91 19.85 13.69 -3.27
C LEU A 91 19.32 15.12 -3.11
N GLY A 92 18.17 15.30 -2.44
CA GLY A 92 17.52 16.60 -2.20
C GLY A 92 17.76 17.12 -0.81
#